data_AF-A0A9D5FJN4-F1
#
_entry.id   AF-A0A9D5FJN4-F1
#
_cell.length_a   1.000
_cell.length_b   1.000
_cell.length_c   1.000
_cell.angle_alpha   90.00
_cell.angle_beta   90.00
_cell.angle_gamma   90.00
#
_symmetry.space_group_name_H-M   'P 1'
#
loop_
_entity.id
_entity.type
_entity.pdbx_description
1 polymer ?
#
loop_
_entity_poly.entity_id
_entity_poly.type
_entity_poly.pdbx_seq_one_letter_code
_entity_poly.pdbx_strand_id
1 'polypeptide(L)' 'MAEGYEPKVTTLAETEGYAIWSAEEPDGETTYNLELNNVTIHMFDEEWREFLELVKKLM' A
#
# COMPACT_ATOMS: atom_id res chain seq x y z
N MET A 1 -25.22 -10.27 11.03
CA MET A 1 -23.92 -10.24 11.73
C MET A 1 -22.87 -10.35 10.64
N ALA A 2 -21.99 -9.37 10.49
CA ALA A 2 -20.97 -9.36 9.45
C ALA A 2 -19.81 -10.25 9.93
N GLU A 3 -19.89 -11.55 9.64
CA GLU A 3 -18.80 -12.47 9.90
C GLU A 3 -17.69 -12.26 8.87
N GLY A 4 -16.66 -11.52 9.30
CA GLY A 4 -15.24 -11.81 9.08
C GLY A 4 -14.73 -11.88 7.65
N TYR A 5 -14.28 -10.75 7.13
CA TYR A 5 -13.18 -10.74 6.15
C TYR A 5 -12.32 -9.52 6.50
N GLU A 6 -11.32 -9.75 7.36
CA GLU A 6 -10.33 -8.72 7.66
C GLU A 6 -9.44 -8.51 6.42
N PRO A 7 -9.10 -7.26 6.06
CA PRO A 7 -8.23 -6.99 4.93
C PRO A 7 -6.89 -7.68 5.16
N LYS A 8 -6.39 -8.36 4.11
CA LYS A 8 -5.13 -9.08 4.19
C LYS A 8 -3.98 -8.10 3.99
N VAL A 9 -3.32 -7.74 5.09
CA VAL A 9 -2.19 -6.81 5.10
C VAL A 9 -0.87 -7.55 4.83
N THR A 10 -0.03 -6.99 3.96
CA THR A 10 1.32 -7.50 3.66
C THR A 10 2.33 -6.35 3.61
N THR A 11 3.36 -6.39 4.44
CA THR A 11 4.49 -5.45 4.36
C THR A 11 5.36 -5.78 3.14
N LEU A 12 5.57 -4.80 2.26
CA LEU A 12 6.36 -4.94 1.04
C LEU A 12 7.81 -4.49 1.25
N ALA A 13 8.01 -3.40 2.00
CA ALA A 13 9.31 -2.87 2.36
C ALA A 13 9.19 -1.98 3.60
N GLU A 14 10.23 -1.96 4.44
CA GLU A 14 10.29 -1.08 5.61
C GLU A 14 11.72 -0.64 5.91
N THR A 15 11.84 0.51 6.55
CA THR A 15 13.06 1.07 7.14
C THR A 15 12.71 1.58 8.54
N GLU A 16 13.63 2.24 9.25
CA GLU A 16 13.38 2.75 10.60
C GLU A 16 12.24 3.78 10.69
N GLY A 17 11.98 4.56 9.64
CA GLY A 17 10.95 5.62 9.65
C GLY A 17 9.98 5.60 8.47
N TYR A 18 10.05 4.58 7.63
CA TYR A 18 9.24 4.46 6.41
C TYR A 18 8.79 3.02 6.21
N ALA A 19 7.54 2.84 5.77
CA ALA A 19 7.03 1.53 5.39
C ALA A 19 6.16 1.60 4.14
N ILE A 20 6.15 0.51 3.39
CA ILE A 20 5.22 0.26 2.29
C ILE A 20 4.51 -1.05 2.64
N TRP A 21 3.19 -1.02 2.68
CA TRP A 21 2.37 -2.22 2.88
C TRP A 21 1.13 -2.21 2.00
N SER A 22 0.69 -3.38 1.57
CA SER A 22 -0.54 -3.54 0.80
C SER A 22 -1.66 -4.10 1.66
N ALA A 23 -2.90 -3.70 1.40
CA ALA A 23 -4.10 -4.33 1.95
C ALA A 23 -4.97 -4.84 0.80
N GLU A 24 -5.22 -6.15 0.81
CA GLU A 24 -6.18 -6.79 -0.09
C GLU A 24 -7.55 -6.81 0.62
N GLU A 25 -8.50 -6.07 0.05
CA GLU A 25 -9.87 -5.96 0.52
C GLU A 25 -10.67 -7.21 0.11
N PRO A 26 -11.79 -7.50 0.80
CA PRO A 26 -12.58 -8.73 0.56
C PRO A 26 -13.23 -8.82 -0.82
N ASP A 27 -13.36 -7.68 -1.50
CA ASP A 27 -13.87 -7.57 -2.88
C ASP A 27 -12.77 -7.81 -3.94
N GLY A 28 -11.53 -8.02 -3.51
CA GLY A 28 -10.37 -8.23 -4.37
C GLY A 28 -9.66 -6.94 -4.78
N GLU A 29 -10.08 -5.77 -4.31
CA GLU A 29 -9.32 -4.54 -4.50
C GLU A 29 -8.06 -4.55 -3.64
N THR A 30 -6.95 -4.04 -4.18
CA THR A 30 -5.70 -3.90 -3.43
C THR A 30 -5.34 -2.43 -3.32
N THR A 31 -5.09 -1.98 -2.09
CA THR A 31 -4.53 -0.65 -1.81
C THR A 31 -3.07 -0.77 -1.36
N TYR A 32 -2.26 0.20 -1.75
CA TYR A 32 -0.86 0.33 -1.33
C TYR A 32 -0.71 1.55 -0.46
N ASN A 33 0.00 1.39 0.64
CA ASN A 33 0.09 2.37 1.71
C ASN A 33 1.57 2.71 1.91
N LEU A 34 1.93 3.96 1.63
CA LEU A 34 3.25 4.50 1.89
C LEU A 34 3.20 5.31 3.18
N GLU A 35 3.73 4.74 4.25
CA GLU A 35 3.82 5.35 5.57
C GLU A 35 5.12 6.14 5.70
N LEU A 36 4.99 7.45 5.92
CA LEU A 36 6.08 8.41 6.03
C LEU A 36 5.98 9.15 7.36
N ASN A 37 6.33 8.49 8.47
CA ASN A 37 6.24 9.01 9.84
C ASN A 37 4.87 9.62 10.20
N ASN A 38 4.65 10.89 9.84
CA ASN A 38 3.46 11.67 10.17
C ASN A 38 2.40 11.71 9.06
N VAL A 39 2.69 11.13 7.88
CA VAL A 39 1.73 11.06 6.77
C VAL A 39 1.69 9.65 6.20
N THR A 40 0.50 9.17 5.85
CA THR A 40 0.31 7.95 5.08
C THR A 40 -0.36 8.30 3.77
N ILE A 41 0.18 7.82 2.66
CA ILE A 41 -0.40 7.98 1.34
C ILE A 41 -1.02 6.63 0.95
N HIS A 42 -2.32 6.66 0.68
CA HIS A 42 -3.10 5.51 0.22
C HIS A 42 -3.26 5.63 -1.29
N MET A 43 -2.95 4.55 -2.03
CA MET A 43 -3.04 4.48 -3.48
C MET A 43 -3.78 3.21 -3.89
N PHE A 44 -4.66 3.30 -4.88
CA PHE A 44 -5.16 2.11 -5.59
C PHE A 44 -4.09 1.52 -6.51
N ASP A 45 -4.32 0.31 -7.03
CA ASP A 45 -3.35 -0.40 -7.88
C ASP A 45 -2.87 0.43 -9.08
N GLU A 46 -3.75 1.19 -9.74
CA GLU A 46 -3.39 2.05 -10.87
C GLU A 46 -2.44 3.19 -10.46
N GLU A 47 -2.76 3.90 -9.37
CA GLU A 47 -1.96 5.00 -8.85
C GLU A 47 -0.60 4.52 -8.34
N TRP A 48 -0.58 3.35 -7.70
CA TRP A 48 0.64 2.72 -7.22
C TRP A 48 1.59 2.35 -8.38
N ARG A 49 1.05 1.78 -9.47
CA ARG A 49 1.85 1.46 -10.67
C ARG A 49 2.46 2.70 -11.28
N GLU A 50 1.67 3.76 -11.46
CA GLU A 50 2.17 5.04 -11.98
C GLU A 50 3.23 5.66 -11.06
N PHE A 51 3.05 5.59 -9.75
CA PHE A 51 4.04 6.03 -8.76
C PHE A 51 5.35 5.24 -8.88
N LEU A 52 5.29 3.91 -9.00
CA LEU A 52 6.49 3.08 -9.18
C LEU A 52 7.22 3.40 -10.48
N GLU A 53 6.50 3.65 -11.58
CA GLU A 53 7.11 4.08 -12.85
C GLU A 53 7.80 5.44 -12.72
N LEU A 54 7.24 6.37 -11.93
CA LEU A 54 7.91 7.64 -11.62
C LEU A 54 9.20 7.42 -10.81
N VAL A 55 9.14 6.64 -9.73
CA VAL A 55 10.32 6.38 -8.87
C VAL A 55 11.44 5.68 -9.64
N LYS A 56 11.11 4.72 -10.51
CA LYS A 56 12.09 4.03 -11.36
C LYS A 56 12.88 4.98 -12.26
N LYS A 57 12.34 6.13 -12.63
CA LYS A 57 13.05 7.14 -13.45
C LYS A 57 14.09 7.94 -12.67
N LEU A 58 14.15 7.81 -11.34
CA LEU A 58 15.14 8.47 -10.49
C LEU A 58 16.39 7.61 -10.23
N MET A 59 16.36 6.34 -10.63
CA MET A 59 17.46 5.37 -10.48
C MET A 59 18.16 5.13 -11.81
#